data_AF-A0A800N7G0-F1
#
_entry.id   AF-A0A800N7G0-F1
#
_cell.length_a   1.000
_cell.length_b   1.000
_cell.length_c   1.000
_cell.angle_alpha   90.00
_cell.angle_beta   90.00
_cell.angle_gamma   90.00
#
_symmetry.space_group_name_H-M   'P 1'
#
loop_
_entity.id
_entity.type
_entity.pdbx_description
1 polymer ?
#
loop_
_entity_poly.entity_id
_entity_poly.type
_entity_poly.pdbx_seq_one_letter_code
_entity_poly.pdbx_strand_id
1 'polypeptide(L)' 'NTKISYQHQLTQAGITAPITTEITHAPVFYYAEEKHQQYLAKNPHGYCGLGGLNVRFN' A
#
# COMPACT_ATOMS: atom_id res chain seq x y z
N ASN A 1 5.90 -0.02 17.34
CA ASN A 1 5.03 -1.13 17.82
C ASN A 1 4.02 -1.62 16.77
N THR A 2 3.43 -0.77 15.93
CA THR A 2 2.44 -1.17 14.90
C THR A 2 2.97 -2.15 13.84
N LYS A 3 4.20 -1.96 13.34
CA LYS A 3 4.82 -2.90 12.38
C LYS A 3 4.87 -4.32 12.92
N ILE A 4 5.29 -4.49 14.17
CA ILE A 4 5.38 -5.80 14.84
C ILE A 4 3.98 -6.39 15.03
N SER A 5 3.04 -5.59 15.53
CA SER A 5 1.63 -6.00 15.71
C SER A 5 1.00 -6.48 14.40
N TYR A 6 1.18 -5.75 13.30
CA TYR A 6 0.63 -6.20 12.01
C TYR A 6 1.39 -7.38 11.41
N GLN A 7 2.71 -7.45 11.60
CA GLN A 7 3.50 -8.61 11.18
C GLN A 7 2.96 -9.90 11.82
N HIS A 8 2.59 -9.85 13.10
CA HIS A 8 1.96 -10.98 13.77
C HIS A 8 0.69 -11.43 13.05
N GLN A 9 -0.18 -10.48 12.67
CA GLN A 9 -1.42 -10.78 11.94
C GLN A 9 -1.15 -11.40 10.56
N LEU A 10 -0.15 -10.90 9.84
CA LEU A 10 0.27 -11.48 8.55
C LEU A 10 0.77 -12.91 8.73
N THR A 11 1.57 -13.16 9.76
CA THR A 11 2.08 -14.50 10.07
C THR A 11 0.94 -15.47 10.42
N GLN A 12 -0.06 -15.06 11.21
CA GLN A 12 -1.24 -15.87 11.50
C GLN A 12 -2.07 -16.18 10.24
N ALA A 13 -2.05 -15.30 9.24
CA ALA A 13 -2.68 -15.51 7.94
C ALA A 13 -1.82 -16.34 6.94
N GLY A 14 -0.68 -16.88 7.39
CA GLY A 14 0.22 -17.70 6.56
C GLY A 14 1.20 -16.90 5.69
N ILE A 15 1.24 -15.57 5.83
CA ILE A 15 2.17 -14.69 5.13
C ILE A 15 3.39 -14.46 6.02
N THR A 16 4.41 -15.28 5.81
CA THR A 16 5.62 -15.32 6.67
C THR A 16 6.71 -14.36 6.22
N ALA A 17 6.60 -13.80 5.01
CA ALA A 17 7.52 -12.79 4.52
C ALA A 17 7.50 -11.55 5.45
N PRO A 18 8.67 -10.95 5.74
CA PRO A 18 8.73 -9.75 6.54
C PRO A 18 8.11 -8.54 5.81
N ILE A 19 7.46 -7.65 6.55
CA ILE A 19 6.91 -6.39 6.02
C ILE A 19 8.03 -5.57 5.38
N THR A 20 7.84 -5.28 4.09
CA THR A 20 8.77 -4.52 3.23
C THR A 20 8.54 -3.02 3.24
N THR A 21 7.53 -2.52 3.95
CA THR A 21 7.26 -1.07 4.07
C THR A 21 8.46 -0.32 4.63
N GLU A 22 8.88 0.73 3.90
CA GLU A 22 9.91 1.68 4.30
C GLU A 22 9.30 2.88 5.04
N ILE A 23 9.97 3.34 6.10
CA ILE A 23 9.61 4.55 6.84
C ILE A 23 10.83 5.45 6.85
N THR A 24 10.70 6.63 6.23
CA THR A 24 11.77 7.60 6.07
C THR A 24 11.24 9.03 6.22
N HIS A 25 12.13 10.01 6.31
CA HIS A 25 11.74 11.42 6.28
C HIS A 25 11.15 11.75 4.91
N ALA A 26 10.14 12.63 4.88
CA ALA A 26 9.51 13.04 3.63
C ALA A 26 10.57 13.63 2.67
N PRO A 27 10.85 13.00 1.51
CA PRO A 27 11.77 13.55 0.54
C PRO A 27 11.11 14.70 -0.23
N VAL A 28 11.87 15.33 -1.13
CA VAL A 28 11.28 16.26 -2.11
C VAL A 28 10.24 15.51 -2.94
N PHE A 29 9.02 16.03 -2.98
CA PHE A 29 7.93 15.46 -3.77
C PHE A 29 7.90 16.10 -5.16
N TYR A 30 7.83 15.27 -6.21
CA TYR A 30 7.70 15.72 -7.59
C TYR A 30 6.34 15.27 -8.13
N TYR A 31 5.60 16.20 -8.73
CA TYR A 31 4.33 15.87 -9.37
C TYR A 31 4.57 14.95 -10.58
N ALA A 32 3.78 13.88 -10.65
CA ALA A 32 3.66 13.10 -11.88
C ALA A 32 2.90 13.92 -12.94
N GLU A 33 3.08 13.53 -14.22
CA GLU A 33 2.42 14.14 -15.38
C GLU A 33 0.90 14.30 -15.20
N GLU A 34 0.31 15.30 -15.84
CA GLU A 34 -1.12 15.66 -15.69
C GLU A 34 -2.09 14.49 -15.91
N LYS A 35 -1.78 13.58 -16.84
CA LYS A 35 -2.60 12.39 -17.11
C LYS A 35 -2.71 11.45 -15.90
N HIS A 36 -1.75 11.47 -14.99
CA HIS A 36 -1.78 10.66 -13.76
C HIS A 36 -2.63 11.32 -12.67
N GLN A 37 -2.82 12.63 -12.75
CA GLN A 37 -3.64 13.36 -11.79
C GLN A 37 -5.10 12.99 -11.99
N GLN A 38 -5.73 12.50 -10.92
CA GLN A 38 -7.12 12.02 -10.90
C GLN A 38 -7.41 10.96 -11.98
N TYR A 39 -6.43 10.10 -12.30
CA TYR A 39 -6.52 9.12 -13.39
C TYR A 39 -7.79 8.26 -13.35
N LEU A 40 -8.13 7.67 -12.19
CA LEU A 40 -9.32 6.79 -12.08
C LEU A 40 -10.64 7.56 -12.13
N ALA A 41 -10.66 8.84 -11.78
CA ALA A 41 -11.85 9.68 -11.96
C ALA A 41 -12.05 10.05 -13.44
N LYS A 42 -10.95 10.30 -14.16
CA LYS A 42 -10.95 10.57 -15.61
C LYS A 42 -11.22 9.29 -16.43
N ASN A 43 -10.86 8.12 -15.90
CA ASN A 43 -11.01 6.82 -16.55
C ASN A 43 -11.80 5.87 -15.60
N PRO A 44 -13.15 5.91 -15.61
CA PRO A 44 -13.97 5.09 -14.70
C PRO A 44 -13.78 3.58 -14.86
N HIS A 45 -13.32 3.14 -16.03
CA HIS A 45 -12.94 1.75 -16.30
C HIS A 45 -11.42 1.54 -16.32
N GLY A 46 -10.67 2.50 -15.79
CA GLY A 46 -9.21 2.45 -15.66
C GLY A 46 -8.77 1.42 -14.62
N TYR A 47 -7.61 0.82 -14.86
CA TYR A 47 -7.09 -0.25 -14.02
C TYR A 47 -6.15 0.29 -12.92
N CYS A 48 -6.34 -0.18 -11.68
CA CYS A 48 -5.44 0.08 -10.55
C CYS A 48 -4.79 -1.19 -9.99
N GLY A 49 -5.46 -2.35 -10.11
CA GLY A 49 -4.93 -3.63 -9.65
C GLY A 49 -4.85 -3.79 -8.13
N LEU A 50 -5.69 -3.08 -7.36
CA LEU A 50 -5.71 -3.21 -5.90
C LEU A 50 -6.33 -4.56 -5.50
N GLY A 51 -5.51 -5.45 -4.90
CA GLY A 51 -5.97 -6.72 -4.33
C GLY A 51 -5.82 -6.80 -2.79
N GLY A 52 -4.80 -6.15 -2.24
CA GLY A 52 -4.48 -6.24 -0.81
C GLY A 52 -4.16 -7.67 -0.36
N LEU A 53 -4.07 -7.89 0.96
CA LEU A 53 -3.79 -9.20 1.57
C LEU A 53 -5.00 -9.79 2.30
N ASN A 54 -6.11 -9.04 2.39
CA ASN A 54 -7.31 -9.42 3.14
C ASN A 54 -7.05 -9.79 4.62
N VAL A 55 -6.07 -9.15 5.25
CA VAL A 55 -5.74 -9.32 6.67
C VAL A 55 -6.14 -8.04 7.43
N ARG A 56 -6.83 -8.17 8.55
CA ARG A 56 -7.22 -7.04 9.39
C ARG A 56 -6.12 -6.68 10.38
N PHE A 57 -5.98 -5.38 10.62
CA PHE A 57 -5.22 -4.86 11.76
C PHE A 57 -6.11 -4.97 13.00
N ASN A 58 -5.59 -5.55 14.08
CA ASN A 58 -6.31 -5.81 15.33
C ASN A 58 -5.72 -4.99 16.47
#